data_AF-A0A8H6AWG6-F1
#
_entry.id   AF-A0A8H6AWG6-F1
#
_cell.length_a   1.000
_cell.length_b   1.000
_cell.length_c   1.000
_cell.angle_alpha   90.00
_cell.angle_beta   90.00
_cell.angle_gamma   90.00
#
_symmetry.space_group_name_H-M   'P 1'
#
loop_
_entity.id
_entity.type
_entity.pdbx_description
1 polymer ?
#
loop_
_entity_poly.entity_id
_entity_poly.type
_entity_poly.pdbx_seq_one_letter_code
_entity_poly.pdbx_strand_id
1 'polypeptide(L)'
;MSDTPMCHICRQISRRSARGFVLLNPGKLEHCLLCNRLFCAKHKAVENNTICKIRHDSYYDNHWQLHGTGTIFRSMTHRNIEMDPSNAGFDRITKVLMEREEDKKIVEEEKRRIEEAAKSEGTSEEIAKHE
;
A
#
# COMPACT_ATOMS: atom_id res chain seq x y z
N MET A 1 -15.75 -7.44 19.73
CA MET A 1 -16.30 -6.10 19.44
C MET A 1 -16.42 -6.00 17.93
N SER A 2 -17.62 -5.90 17.38
CA SER A 2 -17.84 -5.79 15.94
C SER A 2 -17.46 -4.37 15.51
N ASP A 3 -16.25 -4.20 14.97
CA ASP A 3 -15.81 -2.97 14.33
C ASP A 3 -16.77 -2.64 13.19
N THR A 4 -17.58 -1.59 13.36
CA THR A 4 -18.44 -1.10 12.28
C THR A 4 -17.57 -0.78 11.07
N PRO A 5 -17.85 -1.35 9.88
CA PRO A 5 -17.03 -1.11 8.71
C PRO A 5 -17.03 0.39 8.41
N MET A 6 -15.83 0.96 8.31
CA MET A 6 -15.61 2.40 8.13
C MET A 6 -14.73 2.64 6.92
N CYS A 7 -15.02 3.70 6.16
CA CYS A 7 -14.14 4.17 5.10
C CYS A 7 -12.73 4.45 5.66
N HIS A 8 -11.71 3.89 5.02
CA HIS A 8 -10.31 4.01 5.43
C HIS A 8 -9.85 5.47 5.54
N ILE A 9 -10.27 6.33 4.62
CA ILE A 9 -9.90 7.75 4.61
C ILE A 9 -10.62 8.50 5.74
N CYS A 10 -11.90 8.22 5.98
CA CYS A 10 -12.62 8.77 7.12
C CYS A 10 -11.93 8.39 8.44
N ARG A 11 -11.49 7.12 8.55
CA ARG A 11 -10.73 6.61 9.70
C ARG A 11 -9.39 7.31 9.89
N GLN A 12 -8.69 7.65 8.80
CA GLN A 12 -7.45 8.42 8.89
C GLN A 12 -7.68 9.86 9.32
N ILE A 13 -8.72 10.51 8.78
CA ILE A 13 -9.07 11.89 9.14
C ILE A 13 -9.48 11.97 10.61
N SER A 14 -10.30 11.05 11.10
CA SER A 14 -10.74 11.03 12.50
C SER A 14 -9.57 10.86 13.48
N ARG A 15 -8.57 10.06 13.12
CA ARG A 15 -7.34 9.90 13.92
C ARG A 15 -6.48 11.16 13.98
N ARG A 16 -6.56 12.03 12.97
CA ARG A 16 -5.74 13.25 12.88
C ARG A 16 -6.42 14.50 13.45
N SER A 17 -7.74 14.46 13.68
CA SER A 17 -8.53 15.61 14.12
C SER A 17 -9.43 15.26 15.29
N ALA A 18 -9.10 15.77 16.49
CA ALA A 18 -9.93 15.66 17.69
C ALA A 18 -11.26 16.44 17.59
N ARG A 19 -11.44 17.30 16.58
CA ARG A 19 -12.61 18.21 16.43
C ARG A 19 -13.56 17.84 15.29
N GLY A 20 -13.41 16.67 14.66
CA GLY A 20 -14.15 16.31 13.44
C GLY A 20 -15.02 15.06 13.57
N PHE A 21 -15.67 14.83 14.71
CA PHE A 21 -16.50 13.64 14.92
C PHE A 21 -17.94 13.76 14.37
N VAL A 22 -18.26 14.86 13.69
CA VAL A 22 -19.64 15.10 13.25
C VAL A 22 -19.78 14.71 11.78
N LEU A 23 -20.56 13.65 11.55
CA LEU A 23 -21.22 13.27 10.29
C LEU A 23 -20.36 12.65 9.18
N LEU A 24 -19.98 11.39 9.36
CA LEU A 24 -19.82 10.48 8.24
C LEU A 24 -20.51 9.16 8.57
N ASN A 25 -21.84 9.16 8.54
CA ASN A 25 -22.58 7.94 8.18
C ASN A 25 -22.06 7.59 6.79
N PRO A 26 -21.19 6.58 6.64
CA PRO A 26 -20.86 6.17 5.29
C PRO A 26 -22.18 5.62 4.76
N GLY A 27 -22.67 6.15 3.65
CA GLY A 27 -23.71 5.45 2.91
C GLY A 27 -23.18 4.09 2.45
N LYS A 28 -23.44 3.73 1.19
CA LYS A 28 -22.83 2.54 0.61
C LYS A 28 -21.29 2.62 0.69
N LEU A 29 -20.67 1.65 1.34
CA LEU A 29 -19.23 1.42 1.30
C LEU A 29 -18.89 0.50 0.14
N GLU A 30 -17.77 0.78 -0.52
CA GLU A 30 -17.26 0.02 -1.65
C GLU A 30 -15.80 -0.35 -1.41
N HIS A 31 -15.34 -1.43 -2.02
CA HIS A 31 -13.93 -1.84 -1.97
C HIS A 31 -13.17 -1.22 -3.14
N CYS A 32 -12.02 -0.61 -2.84
CA CYS A 32 -11.14 -0.09 -3.87
C CYS A 32 -10.48 -1.25 -4.62
N LEU A 33 -10.60 -1.28 -5.95
CA LEU A 33 -9.96 -2.33 -6.75
C LEU A 33 -8.43 -2.31 -6.69
N LEU A 34 -7.81 -1.17 -6.37
CA LEU A 34 -6.35 -1.01 -6.34
C LEU A 34 -5.70 -1.22 -4.98
N CYS A 35 -6.44 -1.15 -3.87
CA CYS A 35 -5.85 -1.35 -2.53
C CYS A 35 -6.73 -2.17 -1.58
N ASN A 36 -7.83 -2.74 -2.10
CA ASN A 36 -8.82 -3.55 -1.38
C ASN A 36 -9.39 -2.93 -0.09
N ARG A 37 -9.27 -1.61 0.09
CA ARG A 37 -9.77 -0.89 1.27
C ARG A 37 -11.17 -0.36 1.04
N LEU A 38 -11.96 -0.36 2.10
CA LEU A 38 -13.29 0.25 2.12
C LEU A 38 -13.20 1.77 1.95
N PHE A 39 -14.02 2.32 1.06
CA PHE A 39 -14.20 3.76 0.91
C PHE A 39 -15.68 4.13 0.75
N CYS A 40 -16.04 5.36 1.12
CA CYS A 40 -17.40 5.88 0.96
C CYS A 40 -17.51 6.71 -0.32
N ALA A 41 -18.74 6.98 -0.77
CA ALA A 41 -19.00 7.79 -1.96
C ALA A 41 -18.29 9.17 -1.97
N LYS A 42 -18.13 9.82 -0.81
CA LYS A 42 -17.39 11.10 -0.70
C LYS A 42 -15.89 10.97 -0.98
N HIS A 43 -15.35 9.76 -0.87
CA HIS A 43 -13.94 9.44 -1.02
C HIS A 43 -13.67 8.55 -2.23
N LYS A 44 -14.61 8.57 -3.17
CA LYS A 44 -14.53 7.95 -4.48
C LYS A 44 -13.70 8.83 -5.42
N ALA A 45 -12.85 8.23 -6.26
CA ALA A 45 -12.12 8.95 -7.28
C ALA A 45 -13.11 9.46 -8.36
N VAL A 46 -12.88 10.67 -8.88
CA VAL A 46 -13.74 11.27 -9.92
C VAL A 46 -13.66 10.50 -11.23
N GLU A 47 -12.46 10.03 -11.57
CA GLU A 47 -12.18 9.37 -12.85
C GLU A 47 -12.68 7.92 -12.89
N ASN A 48 -12.78 7.25 -11.74
CA ASN A 48 -13.06 5.81 -11.67
C ASN A 48 -13.97 5.48 -10.49
N ASN A 49 -15.17 4.99 -10.82
CA ASN A 49 -16.23 4.68 -9.87
C ASN A 49 -15.99 3.43 -8.99
N THR A 50 -14.78 2.89 -8.97
CA THR A 50 -14.41 1.70 -8.20
C THR A 50 -13.10 1.88 -7.43
N ILE A 51 -12.55 3.09 -7.45
CA ILE A 51 -11.24 3.41 -6.87
C ILE A 51 -11.43 4.53 -5.83
N CYS A 52 -10.71 4.44 -4.71
CA CYS A 52 -10.73 5.50 -3.70
C CYS A 52 -9.87 6.70 -4.14
N LYS A 53 -10.12 7.90 -3.60
CA LYS A 53 -9.43 9.15 -3.96
C LYS A 53 -7.94 9.22 -3.57
N ILE A 54 -7.36 8.14 -3.05
CA ILE A 54 -5.93 8.10 -2.72
C ILE A 54 -5.12 8.09 -4.01
N ARG A 55 -4.00 8.79 -4.01
CA ARG A 55 -2.96 8.69 -5.04
C ARG A 55 -2.25 7.34 -4.94
N HIS A 56 -2.69 6.38 -5.76
CA HIS A 56 -2.22 4.99 -5.70
C HIS A 56 -0.78 4.82 -6.19
N ASP A 57 -0.32 5.70 -7.09
CA ASP A 57 1.08 5.82 -7.51
C ASP A 57 1.99 6.04 -6.30
N SER A 58 1.78 7.15 -5.57
CA SER A 58 2.58 7.47 -4.40
C SER A 58 2.34 6.49 -3.26
N TYR A 59 1.12 5.96 -3.13
CA TYR A 59 0.82 4.96 -2.11
C TYR A 59 1.60 3.66 -2.35
N TYR A 60 1.68 3.21 -3.61
CA TYR A 60 2.44 2.04 -4.01
C TYR A 60 3.92 2.22 -3.70
N ASP A 61 4.52 3.35 -4.10
CA ASP A 61 5.96 3.60 -3.92
C ASP A 61 6.36 3.67 -2.44
N ASN A 62 5.52 4.25 -1.59
CA ASN A 62 5.77 4.35 -0.15
C ASN A 62 5.52 3.04 0.62
N HIS A 63 4.95 2.02 -0.03
CA HIS A 63 4.63 0.74 0.61
C HIS A 63 5.26 -0.42 -0.16
N TRP A 64 6.57 -0.31 -0.41
CA TRP A 64 7.36 -1.31 -1.13
C TRP A 64 7.26 -2.71 -0.51
N GLN A 65 7.11 -2.81 0.81
CA GLN A 65 6.90 -4.07 1.52
C GLN A 65 5.60 -4.80 1.14
N LEU A 66 4.65 -4.11 0.49
CA LEU A 66 3.39 -4.70 0.02
C LEU A 66 3.44 -5.04 -1.48
N HIS A 67 4.53 -4.73 -2.17
CA HIS A 67 4.71 -5.07 -3.59
C HIS A 67 4.65 -6.58 -3.80
N GLY A 68 3.97 -7.02 -4.86
CA GLY A 68 3.85 -8.44 -5.21
C GLY A 68 2.95 -9.28 -4.29
N THR A 69 2.33 -8.70 -3.27
CA THR A 69 1.33 -9.39 -2.41
C THR A 69 -0.08 -9.45 -3.05
N GLY A 70 -0.28 -8.74 -4.17
CA GLY A 70 -1.59 -8.56 -4.79
C GLY A 70 -2.57 -7.73 -3.96
N THR A 71 -2.10 -7.09 -2.89
CA THR A 71 -2.94 -6.27 -2.00
C THR A 71 -3.02 -4.81 -2.42
N ILE A 72 -2.00 -4.33 -3.14
CA ILE A 72 -1.92 -2.97 -3.66
C ILE A 72 -1.44 -2.98 -5.12
N PHE A 73 -2.02 -2.10 -5.92
CA PHE A 73 -1.70 -1.94 -7.33
C PHE A 73 -1.56 -0.46 -7.65
N ARG A 74 -0.55 -0.13 -8.46
CA ARG A 74 -0.25 1.25 -8.85
C ARG A 74 -1.33 1.87 -9.74
N SER A 75 -1.94 1.06 -10.61
CA SER A 75 -2.97 1.46 -11.56
C SER A 75 -3.86 0.28 -11.94
N MET A 76 -4.99 0.55 -12.61
CA MET A 76 -5.85 -0.51 -13.15
C MET A 76 -5.13 -1.39 -14.17
N THR A 77 -4.22 -0.80 -14.95
CA THR A 77 -3.37 -1.57 -15.88
C THR A 77 -2.51 -2.58 -15.13
N HIS A 78 -1.84 -2.16 -14.07
CA HIS A 78 -1.02 -3.04 -13.23
C HIS A 78 -1.86 -4.19 -12.65
N ARG A 79 -3.03 -3.85 -12.08
CA ARG A 79 -3.99 -4.84 -11.55
C ARG A 79 -4.43 -5.84 -12.60
N ASN A 80 -4.82 -5.39 -13.78
CA ASN A 80 -5.34 -6.28 -14.82
C ASN A 80 -4.25 -7.25 -15.31
N ILE A 81 -3.01 -6.79 -15.45
CA ILE A 81 -1.87 -7.62 -15.84
C ILE A 81 -1.58 -8.68 -14.77
N GLU A 82 -1.59 -8.31 -13.49
CA GLU A 82 -1.31 -9.26 -12.40
C GLU A 82 -2.44 -10.29 -12.19
N MET A 83 -3.70 -9.87 -12.36
CA MET A 83 -4.86 -10.73 -12.09
C MET A 83 -5.26 -11.61 -13.29
N ASP A 84 -5.09 -11.09 -14.51
CA ASP A 84 -5.40 -11.80 -15.76
C ASP A 84 -4.44 -11.34 -16.88
N PRO A 85 -3.21 -11.89 -16.91
CA PRO A 85 -2.21 -11.52 -17.92
C PRO A 85 -2.61 -11.95 -19.32
N SER A 86 -3.56 -12.88 -19.48
CA SER A 86 -3.99 -13.39 -20.79
C SER A 86 -4.66 -12.32 -21.66
N ASN A 87 -5.17 -11.25 -21.05
CA ASN A 87 -5.75 -10.10 -21.75
C ASN A 87 -4.76 -8.93 -21.94
N ALA A 88 -3.52 -9.06 -21.48
CA ALA A 88 -2.50 -8.02 -21.61
C ALA A 88 -1.60 -8.28 -22.83
N GLY A 89 -1.35 -7.22 -23.61
CA GLY A 89 -0.34 -7.28 -24.67
C GLY A 89 1.06 -7.53 -24.10
N PHE A 90 1.87 -8.31 -24.81
CA PHE A 90 3.21 -8.75 -24.38
C PHE A 90 4.09 -7.61 -23.84
N ASP A 91 4.14 -6.47 -24.52
CA ASP A 91 4.93 -5.31 -24.10
C ASP A 91 4.57 -4.79 -22.70
N ARG A 92 3.29 -4.83 -22.35
CA ARG A 92 2.82 -4.36 -21.04
C ARG A 92 3.17 -5.37 -19.94
N ILE A 93 3.10 -6.66 -20.25
CA ILE A 93 3.53 -7.73 -19.34
C ILE A 93 5.02 -7.58 -19.05
N THR A 94 5.85 -7.44 -20.08
CA THR A 94 7.30 -7.27 -19.95
C THR A 94 7.64 -6.07 -19.08
N LYS A 95 6.97 -4.92 -19.29
CA LYS A 95 7.17 -3.74 -18.45
C LYS A 95 6.90 -4.00 -16.96
N VAL A 96 5.77 -4.63 -16.64
CA VAL A 96 5.42 -4.93 -15.24
C VAL A 96 6.39 -5.93 -14.61
N LEU A 97 6.87 -6.92 -15.37
CA LEU A 97 7.86 -7.87 -14.89
C LEU A 97 9.21 -7.21 -14.59
N MET A 98 9.66 -6.27 -15.45
CA MET A 98 10.88 -5.49 -15.21
C MET A 98 10.75 -4.61 -13.97
N GLU A 99 9.65 -3.86 -13.84
CA GLU A 99 9.38 -3.03 -12.65
C GLU A 99 9.41 -3.88 -11.36
N ARG A 100 8.83 -5.09 -11.39
CA ARG A 100 8.85 -6.00 -10.24
C ARG A 100 10.24 -6.52 -9.90
N GLU A 101 11.12 -6.71 -10.88
CA GLU A 101 12.50 -7.14 -10.64
C GLU A 101 13.32 -6.02 -10.01
N GLU A 102 13.09 -4.78 -10.41
CA GLU A 102 13.67 -3.60 -9.77
C GLU A 102 13.20 -3.45 -8.32
N ASP A 103 11.89 -3.55 -8.07
CA ASP A 103 11.31 -3.50 -6.73
C ASP A 103 11.91 -4.58 -5.81
N LYS A 104 12.12 -5.80 -6.32
CA LYS A 104 12.78 -6.89 -5.57
C LYS A 104 14.21 -6.57 -5.17
N LYS A 105 14.99 -5.93 -6.05
CA LYS A 105 16.38 -5.54 -5.76
C LYS A 105 16.43 -4.50 -4.65
N ILE A 106 15.49 -3.54 -4.67
CA ILE A 106 15.36 -2.52 -3.61
C ILE A 106 15.02 -3.17 -2.26
N VAL A 107 14.05 -4.10 -2.24
CA VAL A 107 13.67 -4.86 -1.04
C VAL A 107 14.85 -5.62 -0.44
N GLU A 108 15.61 -6.32 -1.29
CA GLU A 108 16.74 -7.14 -0.85
C GLU A 108 17.90 -6.28 -0.31
N GLU A 109 18.18 -5.16 -0.96
CA GLU A 109 19.19 -4.21 -0.49
C GLU A 109 18.82 -3.58 0.86
N GLU A 110 17.57 -3.14 1.03
CA GLU A 110 17.14 -2.57 2.31
C GLU A 110 17.13 -3.62 3.42
N LYS A 111 16.76 -4.87 3.11
CA LYS A 111 16.89 -5.99 4.06
C LYS A 111 18.33 -6.19 4.50
N ARG A 112 19.29 -6.15 3.57
CA ARG A 112 20.73 -6.24 3.90
C ARG A 112 21.16 -5.11 4.82
N ARG A 113 20.73 -3.87 4.57
CA ARG A 113 21.05 -2.70 5.41
C ARG A 113 20.50 -2.83 6.83
N ILE A 114 19.28 -3.35 6.98
CA ILE A 114 18.67 -3.63 8.29
C ILE A 114 19.44 -4.72 9.04
N GLU A 115 19.82 -5.81 8.37
CA GLU A 115 20.62 -6.89 8.98
C GLU A 115 22.02 -6.43 9.40
N GLU A 116 22.67 -5.56 8.62
CA GLU A 116 23.96 -4.96 8.95
C GLU A 116 23.84 -4.01 10.16
N ALA A 117 22.81 -3.15 10.19
CA ALA A 117 22.55 -2.27 11.33
C ALA A 117 22.32 -3.06 12.62
N ALA A 118 21.51 -4.13 12.56
CA ALA A 118 21.25 -5.00 13.72
C ALA A 118 22.52 -5.70 14.24
N LYS A 119 23.44 -6.08 13.36
CA LYS A 119 24.75 -6.65 13.77
C LYS A 119 25.64 -5.61 14.47
N SER A 120 25.62 -4.36 14.00
CA SER A 120 26.44 -3.29 14.58
C SER A 120 25.96 -2.84 15.97
N GLU A 121 24.65 -2.88 16.23
CA GLU A 121 24.05 -2.61 17.54
C GLU A 121 24.37 -3.73 18.55
N GLY A 122 24.36 -5.00 18.12
CA GLY A 122 24.77 -6.13 18.96
C GLY A 122 26.23 -6.04 19.43
N THR A 123 27.14 -5.56 18.57
CA THR A 123 28.55 -5.39 18.94
C THR A 123 28.83 -4.21 19.87
N SER A 124 27.96 -3.18 19.89
CA SER A 124 28.15 -2.01 20.76
C SER A 124 27.63 -2.26 22.19
N GLU A 125 26.65 -3.16 22.36
CA GLU A 125 26.13 -3.57 23.67
C GLU A 125 27.05 -4.58 24.40
N GLU A 126 27.86 -5.35 23.66
CA GLU A 126 28.88 -6.25 24.24
C GLU A 126 30.13 -5.51 24.74
N ILE A 127 30.49 -4.37 24.13
CA ILE A 127 31.64 -3.56 24.55
C ILE A 127 31.31 -2.78 25.85
N ALA A 128 30.05 -2.40 26.06
CA ALA A 128 29.63 -1.67 27.26
C ALA A 128 29.49 -2.51 28.54
N LYS A 129 29.64 -3.85 28.46
CA LYS A 129 29.59 -4.75 29.64
C LYS A 129 30.98 -5.20 30.12
N HIS A 130 32.06 -4.67 29.54
CA HIS A 130 33.43 -5.04 29.87
C HIS A 130 34.31 -3.88 30.39
N GLU A 131 33.70 -2.76 30.80
CA GLU A 131 34.36 -1.68 31.57
C GLU A 131 33.94 -1.68 33.05
#